data_AF-A0A832RS46-F1
#
_entry.id   AF-A0A832RS46-F1
#
_cell.length_a   1.000
_cell.length_b   1.000
_cell.length_c   1.000
_cell.angle_alpha   90.00
_cell.angle_beta   90.00
_cell.angle_gamma   90.00
#
_symmetry.space_group_name_H-M   'P 1'
#
loop_
_entity.id
_entity.type
_entity.pdbx_description
1 polymer ?
#
loop_
_entity_poly.entity_id
_entity_poly.type
_entity_poly.pdbx_seq_one_letter_code
_entity_poly.pdbx_strand_id
1 'polypeptide(L)' 'MKAVKEPDKIDAGRKGRLIAQRAIDEEHLLRVIYEKDNRIVISYILSGEEWQI' A
#
# COMPACT_ATOMS: atom_id res chain seq x y z
N MET A 1 13.10 -0.80 -0.41
CA MET A 1 11.93 -0.33 0.36
C MET A 1 11.25 -1.52 1.05
N LYS A 2 11.13 -1.52 2.39
CA LYS A 2 10.64 -2.68 3.17
C LYS A 2 9.19 -3.06 2.86
N ALA A 3 8.30 -2.08 2.64
CA ALA A 3 6.89 -2.33 2.29
C ALA A 3 6.66 -3.10 0.99
N VAL A 4 7.65 -3.23 0.10
CA VAL A 4 7.54 -4.06 -1.13
C VAL A 4 7.94 -5.50 -0.86
N LYS A 5 8.94 -5.71 0.01
CA LYS A 5 9.54 -7.03 0.25
C LYS A 5 8.88 -7.77 1.40
N GLU A 6 8.44 -7.02 2.41
CA GLU A 6 7.90 -7.51 3.67
C GLU A 6 6.72 -6.60 4.10
N PRO A 7 5.60 -6.64 3.35
CA PRO A 7 4.39 -5.94 3.76
C PRO A 7 3.68 -6.67 4.91
N ASP A 8 2.97 -5.91 5.72
CA ASP A 8 2.08 -6.46 6.75
C ASP A 8 0.83 -7.06 6.10
N LYS A 9 0.39 -6.48 4.97
CA LYS A 9 -0.79 -6.90 4.21
C LYS A 9 -0.61 -6.70 2.71
N ILE A 10 -1.17 -7.61 1.92
CA ILE A 10 -1.32 -7.46 0.47
C ILE A 10 -2.81 -7.60 0.12
N ASP A 11 -3.38 -6.56 -0.49
CA ASP A 11 -4.76 -6.53 -0.98
C ASP A 11 -4.82 -6.50 -2.51
N ALA A 12 -5.92 -7.01 -3.07
CA ALA A 12 -6.23 -6.87 -4.50
C ALA A 12 -6.92 -5.52 -4.77
N GLY A 13 -6.34 -4.72 -5.67
CA GLY A 13 -6.91 -3.49 -6.18
C GLY A 13 -7.65 -3.67 -7.51
N ARG A 14 -8.33 -2.61 -7.96
CA ARG A 14 -9.03 -2.61 -9.26
C ARG A 14 -8.04 -2.84 -10.42
N LYS A 15 -8.50 -3.48 -11.50
CA LYS A 15 -7.73 -3.76 -12.73
C LYS A 15 -6.50 -4.66 -12.51
N GLY A 16 -6.56 -5.61 -11.58
CA GLY A 16 -5.48 -6.57 -11.35
C GLY A 16 -4.25 -5.99 -10.63
N ARG A 17 -4.39 -4.80 -10.03
CA ARG A 17 -3.36 -4.20 -9.19
C ARG A 17 -3.27 -4.92 -7.85
N LEU A 18 -2.08 -4.91 -7.27
CA LEU A 18 -1.82 -5.36 -5.91
C LEU A 18 -1.43 -4.16 -5.06
N ILE A 19 -1.87 -4.15 -3.81
CA ILE A 19 -1.63 -3.08 -2.84
C ILE A 19 -0.91 -3.70 -1.64
N ALA A 20 0.39 -3.49 -1.55
CA ALA A 20 1.17 -3.84 -0.37
C ALA A 20 1.12 -2.71 0.66
N GLN A 21 0.89 -3.04 1.92
CA GLN A 21 0.73 -2.06 3.00
C GLN A 21 1.67 -2.38 4.15
N ARG A 22 2.19 -1.34 4.80
CA ARG A 22 2.99 -1.47 6.02
C ARG A 22 2.77 -0.29 6.96
N ALA A 23 2.55 -0.57 8.24
CA ALA A 23 2.51 0.47 9.27
C ALA A 23 3.91 1.07 9.45
N ILE A 24 3.98 2.40 9.51
CA ILE A 24 5.19 3.14 9.88
C ILE A 24 5.18 3.37 11.39
N ASP A 25 4.04 3.84 11.90
CA ASP A 25 3.73 4.05 13.31
C ASP A 25 2.20 3.90 13.51
N GLU A 26 1.68 4.32 14.66
CA GLU A 26 0.26 4.20 15.02
C GLU A 26 -0.68 5.04 14.12
N GLU A 27 -0.16 6.10 13.49
CA GLU A 27 -0.96 7.03 12.70
C GLU A 27 -0.72 6.88 11.19
N HIS A 28 0.45 6.39 10.80
CA HIS A 28 0.92 6.43 9.42
C HIS A 28 0.99 5.06 8.76
N LEU A 29 0.33 4.94 7.60
CA LEU A 29 0.38 3.75 6.76
C LEU A 29 1.04 4.04 5.42
N LEU A 30 2.06 3.23 5.07
CA LEU A 30 2.65 3.22 3.74
C LEU A 30 1.91 2.25 2.83
N ARG A 31 1.46 2.71 1.66
CA ARG A 31 0.87 1.86 0.63
C ARG A 31 1.74 1.86 -0.63
N VAL A 32 1.89 0.69 -1.23
CA VAL A 32 2.59 0.47 -2.50
C VAL A 32 1.65 -0.25 -3.44
N ILE A 33 1.27 0.41 -4.52
CA ILE A 33 0.42 -0.18 -5.55
C ILE A 33 1.30 -0.64 -6.70
N TYR A 34 1.13 -1.87 -7.20
CA TYR A 34 1.88 -2.40 -8.34
C TYR A 34 1.02 -3.28 -9.25
N GLU A 35 1.34 -3.28 -10.55
CA GLU A 35 0.81 -4.23 -11.53
C GLU A 35 1.80 -5.36 -11.75
N LYS A 36 1.27 -6.56 -12.00
CA LYS A 36 2.06 -7.80 -12.08
C LYS A 36 3.11 -7.78 -13.20
N ASP A 37 2.89 -6.96 -14.24
CA ASP A 37 3.66 -7.03 -15.49
C ASP A 37 4.40 -5.76 -15.91
N ASN A 38 4.29 -4.60 -15.24
CA ASN A 38 5.22 -3.43 -15.41
C ASN A 38 4.99 -2.32 -14.35
N ARG A 39 5.91 -2.25 -13.38
CA ARG A 39 5.77 -1.52 -12.11
C ARG A 39 5.56 -0.01 -12.24
N ILE A 40 4.40 0.47 -11.83
CA ILE A 40 4.22 1.82 -11.28
C ILE A 40 4.37 1.70 -9.75
N VAL A 41 5.13 2.59 -9.11
CA VAL A 41 5.28 2.63 -7.64
C VAL A 41 4.80 4.00 -7.16
N ILE A 42 3.61 4.05 -6.58
CA ILE A 42 3.10 5.24 -5.89
C ILE A 42 3.22 4.95 -4.39
N SER A 43 4.02 5.74 -3.69
CA SER A 43 4.13 5.74 -2.23
C SER A 43 3.52 7.01 -1.69
N TYR A 44 2.53 6.88 -0.83
CA TYR A 44 1.97 7.99 -0.08
C TYR A 44 1.75 7.54 1.36
N ILE A 45 1.96 8.48 2.27
CA ILE A 45 1.76 8.30 3.70
C ILE A 45 0.38 8.86 4.01
N LEU A 46 -0.49 8.02 4.55
CA LEU A 46 -1.78 8.46 5.09
C LEU A 46 -1.63 8.59 6.60
N SER A 47 -1.82 9.80 7.12
CA SER A 47 -2.11 10.05 8.54
C SER A 47 -3.62 9.99 8.74
N GLY A 48 -4.09 9.29 9.77
CA GLY A 48 -5.50 9.01 9.99
C GLY A 48 -6.40 10.26 10.10
N GLU A 49 -7.46 10.29 9.31
CA GLU A 49 -8.84 10.40 9.80
C GLU A 49 -9.69 9.38 8.99
N GLU A 50 -10.62 8.70 9.66
CA GLU A 50 -11.40 7.57 9.14
C GLU A 50 -12.09 7.85 7.80
N TRP A 51 -12.06 6.88 6.87
CA TRP A 51 -12.90 6.89 5.68
C TRP A 51 -13.93 5.77 5.76
N GLN A 52 -15.21 6.16 5.90
CA GLN A 52 -16.32 5.28 5.55
C GLN A 52 -16.26 5.00 4.04
N ILE A 53 -16.19 3.71 3.72
CA ILE A 53 -16.30 3.15 2.37
C ILE A 53 -17.71 3.31 1.81
#